data_AF-A0AAW5VS10-F1
#
_entry.id   AF-A0AAW5VS10-F1
#
_cell.length_a   1.000
_cell.length_b   1.000
_cell.length_c   1.000
_cell.angle_alpha   90.00
_cell.angle_beta   90.00
_cell.angle_gamma   90.00
#
_symmetry.space_group_name_H-M   'P 1'
#
loop_
_entity.id
_entity.type
_entity.pdbx_description
1 polymer ?
#
loop_
_entity_poly.entity_id
_entity_poly.type
_entity_poly.pdbx_seq_one_letter_code
_entity_poly.pdbx_strand_id
1 'polypeptide(L)'
;MDTPSTPLALAAIVHAGKGSADALLLEFVQELRAKNYRVCGLVQGPEIQKEDHSLRTVQDLDKGTLYPITQNLGSESTACCLDIGALLEASEVLRQALESPADLVIVNRFGIMEADGQGFNNEIMALIDQGYQVLTVVAHTYLPAWREFTGGLAVELTPERQALWDWFESSRQAA
;
A
#
# COMPACT_ATOMS: atom_id res chain seq x y z
N MET A 1 1.72 5.55 33.72
CA MET A 1 0.47 6.08 33.17
C MET A 1 0.49 5.70 31.71
N ASP A 2 0.02 4.50 31.40
CA ASP A 2 -0.15 4.06 30.02
C ASP A 2 -1.36 4.79 29.47
N THR A 3 -1.13 5.84 28.68
CA THR A 3 -2.16 6.34 27.77
C THR A 3 -2.58 5.17 26.88
N PRO A 4 -3.89 4.84 26.77
CA PRO A 4 -4.31 3.89 25.76
C PRO A 4 -3.96 4.51 24.41
N SER A 5 -2.93 3.97 23.77
CA SER A 5 -2.55 4.34 22.41
C SER A 5 -3.74 3.97 21.53
N THR A 6 -4.53 4.96 21.11
CA THR A 6 -5.57 4.72 20.11
C THR A 6 -4.86 4.15 18.88
N PRO A 7 -5.18 2.92 18.44
CA PRO A 7 -4.54 2.36 17.27
C PRO A 7 -4.77 3.30 16.09
N LEU A 8 -3.70 3.57 15.34
CA LEU A 8 -3.80 4.38 14.13
C LEU A 8 -4.84 3.75 13.19
N ALA A 9 -5.52 4.58 12.41
CA ALA A 9 -6.29 4.14 11.25
C ALA A 9 -5.37 3.63 10.12
N LEU A 10 -4.30 2.91 10.47
CA LEU A 10 -3.26 2.39 9.61
C LEU A 10 -3.11 0.90 9.87
N ALA A 11 -3.23 0.10 8.82
CA ALA A 11 -2.96 -1.33 8.88
C ALA A 11 -2.03 -1.81 7.76
N ALA A 12 -1.36 -2.92 8.05
CA ALA A 12 -0.48 -3.62 7.13
C ALA A 12 -0.87 -5.09 7.04
N ILE A 13 -1.12 -5.58 5.83
CA ILE A 13 -1.16 -7.03 5.58
C ILE A 13 0.28 -7.54 5.61
N VAL A 14 0.61 -8.33 6.64
CA VAL A 14 1.95 -8.91 6.79
C VAL A 14 1.98 -10.26 6.10
N HIS A 15 2.95 -10.46 5.21
CA HIS A 15 3.01 -11.70 4.44
C HIS A 15 4.44 -12.24 4.27
N ALA A 16 4.55 -13.57 4.12
CA ALA A 16 5.82 -14.28 4.13
C ALA A 16 6.45 -14.49 2.73
N GLY A 17 5.74 -14.22 1.62
CA GLY A 17 6.24 -14.50 0.26
C GLY A 17 5.62 -13.65 -0.85
N LYS A 18 6.27 -13.57 -2.02
CA LYS A 18 5.82 -12.71 -3.14
C LYS A 18 4.37 -13.04 -3.55
N GLY A 19 3.54 -12.01 -3.74
CA GLY A 19 2.20 -12.14 -4.33
C GLY A 19 1.08 -12.61 -3.39
N SER A 20 1.39 -13.08 -2.17
CA SER A 20 0.40 -13.74 -1.32
C SER A 20 -0.68 -12.81 -0.73
N ALA A 21 -0.42 -11.50 -0.69
CA ALA A 21 -1.36 -10.50 -0.19
C ALA A 21 -2.08 -9.73 -1.30
N ASP A 22 -1.56 -9.71 -2.52
CA ASP A 22 -2.06 -8.85 -3.60
C ASP A 22 -3.44 -9.30 -4.09
N ALA A 23 -3.63 -10.61 -4.29
CA ALA A 23 -4.92 -11.18 -4.70
C ALA A 23 -6.00 -10.95 -3.64
N LEU A 24 -5.67 -11.20 -2.36
CA LEU A 24 -6.57 -10.95 -1.24
C LEU A 24 -6.97 -9.47 -1.13
N LEU A 25 -5.99 -8.56 -1.29
CA LEU A 25 -6.24 -7.12 -1.26
C LEU A 25 -7.17 -6.69 -2.39
N LEU A 26 -6.96 -7.21 -3.61
CA LEU A 26 -7.84 -6.92 -4.76
C LEU A 26 -9.26 -7.45 -4.54
N GLU A 27 -9.41 -8.68 -4.02
CA GLU A 27 -10.73 -9.23 -3.64
C GLU A 27 -11.41 -8.33 -2.61
N PHE A 28 -10.69 -7.92 -1.56
CA PHE A 28 -11.22 -7.05 -0.52
C PHE A 28 -11.67 -5.68 -1.07
N VAL A 29 -10.88 -5.06 -1.95
CA VAL A 29 -11.26 -3.81 -2.64
C VAL A 29 -12.54 -3.99 -3.46
N GLN A 30 -12.69 -5.12 -4.16
CA GLN A 30 -13.89 -5.43 -4.93
C GLN A 30 -15.12 -5.60 -4.02
N GLU A 31 -14.98 -6.32 -2.91
CA GLU A 31 -16.06 -6.52 -1.93
C GLU A 31 -16.50 -5.19 -1.30
N LEU A 32 -15.56 -4.31 -0.95
CA LEU A 32 -15.84 -2.97 -0.44
C LEU A 32 -16.63 -2.12 -1.45
N ARG A 33 -16.18 -2.11 -2.72
CA ARG A 33 -16.88 -1.39 -3.80
C ARG A 33 -18.28 -1.94 -4.05
N ALA A 34 -18.47 -3.26 -3.99
CA ALA A 34 -19.78 -3.88 -4.11
C ALA A 34 -20.74 -3.48 -2.97
N LYS A 35 -20.20 -3.08 -1.81
CA LYS A 35 -20.94 -2.52 -0.68
C LYS A 35 -21.06 -0.99 -0.71
N ASN A 36 -20.69 -0.35 -1.82
CA ASN A 36 -20.70 1.10 -2.04
C ASN A 36 -19.73 1.91 -1.17
N TYR A 37 -18.69 1.27 -0.62
CA TYR A 37 -17.59 2.02 -0.01
C TYR A 37 -16.69 2.62 -1.08
N ARG A 38 -16.22 3.84 -0.86
CA ARG A 38 -15.27 4.52 -1.73
C ARG A 38 -13.85 4.14 -1.36
N VAL A 39 -13.23 3.33 -2.22
CA VAL A 39 -11.84 2.89 -2.07
C VAL A 39 -11.00 3.43 -3.22
N CYS A 40 -9.92 4.13 -2.89
CA CYS A 40 -8.98 4.71 -3.84
C CYS A 40 -7.52 4.38 -3.47
N GLY A 41 -6.57 4.84 -4.29
CA GLY A 41 -5.15 4.65 -4.08
C GLY A 41 -4.53 3.63 -5.04
N LEU A 42 -3.50 2.94 -4.57
CA LEU A 42 -2.59 2.16 -5.38
C LEU A 42 -2.56 0.70 -4.95
N VAL A 43 -2.60 -0.23 -5.90
CA VAL A 43 -2.42 -1.68 -5.69
C VAL A 43 -1.28 -2.22 -6.55
N GLN A 44 -0.79 -3.43 -6.23
CA GLN A 44 0.19 -4.12 -7.07
C GLN A 44 -0.47 -4.43 -8.41
N GLY A 45 0.06 -3.85 -9.49
CA GLY A 45 -0.41 -4.15 -10.84
C GLY A 45 0.24 -5.42 -11.42
N PRO A 46 -0.27 -5.91 -12.57
CA PRO A 46 0.30 -7.04 -13.27
C PRO A 46 1.73 -6.75 -13.75
N GLU A 47 2.56 -7.78 -13.81
CA GLU A 47 3.87 -7.65 -14.44
C GLU A 47 3.72 -7.47 -15.96
N ILE A 48 4.45 -6.50 -16.51
CA ILE A 48 4.53 -6.30 -17.96
C ILE A 48 5.75 -7.07 -18.47
N GLN A 49 5.52 -8.08 -19.30
CA GLN A 49 6.61 -8.76 -19.98
C GLN A 49 7.16 -7.90 -21.12
N LYS A 50 8.47 -7.64 -21.07
CA LYS A 50 9.27 -7.19 -22.20
C LYS A 50 10.26 -8.29 -22.54
N GLU A 51 10.69 -8.34 -23.80
CA GLU A 51 11.44 -9.44 -24.43
C GLU A 51 12.40 -10.19 -23.49
N ASP A 52 13.27 -9.46 -22.77
CA ASP A 52 14.28 -10.05 -21.88
C ASP A 52 14.05 -9.82 -20.37
N HIS A 53 12.92 -9.22 -19.96
CA HIS A 53 12.67 -8.87 -18.54
C HIS A 53 11.21 -8.56 -18.22
N SER A 54 10.81 -8.78 -16.96
CA SER A 54 9.51 -8.40 -16.42
C SER A 54 9.58 -7.07 -15.68
N LEU A 55 8.72 -6.11 -16.04
CA LEU A 55 8.55 -4.87 -15.30
C LEU A 55 7.45 -5.04 -14.26
N ARG A 56 7.73 -4.68 -13.01
CA ARG A 56 6.70 -4.57 -11.96
C ARG A 56 5.93 -3.27 -12.15
N THR A 57 4.63 -3.33 -11.90
CA THR A 57 3.75 -2.16 -12.02
C THR A 57 2.99 -1.89 -10.74
N VAL A 58 2.56 -0.65 -10.57
CA VAL A 58 1.56 -0.24 -9.58
C VAL A 58 0.34 0.24 -10.35
N GLN A 59 -0.85 -0.08 -9.87
CA GLN A 59 -2.10 0.27 -10.53
C GLN A 59 -2.91 1.26 -9.68
N ASP A 60 -3.37 2.33 -10.31
CA ASP A 60 -4.40 3.23 -9.76
C ASP A 60 -5.76 2.52 -9.73
N LEU A 61 -6.37 2.47 -8.54
CA LEU A 61 -7.67 1.84 -8.32
C LEU A 61 -8.83 2.58 -9.00
N ASP A 62 -8.74 3.89 -9.19
CA ASP A 62 -9.81 4.71 -9.75
C ASP A 62 -9.76 4.74 -11.27
N LYS A 63 -8.60 5.07 -11.85
CA LYS A 63 -8.47 5.20 -13.33
C LYS A 63 -8.01 3.90 -14.00
N GLY A 64 -7.47 2.94 -13.23
CA GLY A 64 -6.86 1.72 -13.78
C GLY A 64 -5.50 1.94 -14.43
N THR A 65 -4.91 3.14 -14.29
CA THR A 65 -3.59 3.48 -14.85
C THR A 65 -2.52 2.57 -14.27
N LEU A 66 -1.65 2.03 -15.14
CA LEU A 66 -0.50 1.21 -14.74
C LEU A 66 0.79 2.03 -14.80
N TYR A 67 1.53 2.06 -13.70
CA TYR A 67 2.81 2.73 -13.56
C TYR A 67 3.92 1.68 -13.48
N PRO A 68 4.79 1.53 -14.49
CA PRO A 68 5.92 0.60 -14.45
C PRO A 68 7.00 1.14 -13.51
N ILE A 69 6.98 0.70 -12.25
CA ILE A 69 7.89 1.16 -11.19
C ILE A 69 9.29 0.55 -11.24
N THR A 70 9.56 -0.32 -12.21
CA THR A 70 10.91 -0.83 -12.48
C THR A 70 11.28 -0.51 -13.92
N GLN A 71 12.56 -0.29 -14.17
CA GLN A 71 13.12 -0.05 -15.50
C GLN A 71 14.25 -1.03 -15.82
N ASN A 72 14.45 -1.29 -17.11
CA ASN A 72 15.62 -2.00 -17.61
C ASN A 72 16.72 -0.98 -17.94
N LEU A 73 17.88 -1.12 -17.30
CA LEU A 73 19.06 -0.30 -17.56
C LEU A 73 20.04 -0.92 -18.56
N GLY A 74 19.66 -2.02 -19.21
CA GLY A 74 20.46 -2.71 -20.22
C GLY A 74 21.14 -3.97 -19.71
N SER A 75 21.77 -4.70 -20.63
CA SER A 75 22.32 -6.06 -20.44
C SER A 75 23.48 -6.17 -19.43
N GLU A 76 24.02 -5.06 -18.94
CA GLU A 76 25.07 -5.04 -17.91
C GLU A 76 24.53 -4.83 -16.49
N SER A 77 23.22 -4.53 -16.33
CA SER A 77 22.58 -4.40 -15.02
C SER A 77 21.88 -5.69 -14.63
N THR A 78 22.41 -6.42 -13.65
CA THR A 78 21.78 -7.65 -13.10
C THR A 78 20.59 -7.38 -12.17
N ALA A 79 20.27 -6.12 -11.89
CA ALA A 79 19.13 -5.72 -11.07
C ALA A 79 18.19 -4.83 -11.89
N CYS A 80 16.90 -5.18 -11.91
CA CYS A 80 15.86 -4.23 -12.32
C CYS A 80 15.91 -3.04 -11.36
N CYS A 81 16.43 -1.91 -11.83
CA CYS A 81 16.44 -0.68 -11.06
C CYS A 81 15.02 -0.12 -10.97
N LEU A 82 14.77 0.56 -9.87
CA LEU A 82 13.48 1.14 -9.59
C LEU A 82 13.35 2.46 -10.36
N ASP A 83 12.22 2.67 -11.02
CA ASP A 83 11.93 3.89 -11.78
C ASP A 83 11.32 4.94 -10.84
N ILE A 84 12.14 5.89 -10.42
CA ILE A 84 11.74 6.98 -9.51
C ILE A 84 10.71 7.91 -10.16
N GLY A 85 10.78 8.11 -11.48
CA GLY A 85 9.81 8.93 -12.20
C GLY A 85 8.42 8.30 -12.14
N ALA A 86 8.34 7.00 -12.42
CA ALA A 86 7.08 6.26 -12.33
C ALA A 86 6.53 6.22 -10.89
N LEU A 87 7.38 6.15 -9.86
CA LEU A 87 6.94 6.28 -8.47
C LEU A 87 6.41 7.67 -8.14
N LEU A 88 7.05 8.74 -8.62
CA LEU A 88 6.57 10.10 -8.42
C LEU A 88 5.21 10.31 -9.09
N GLU A 89 5.01 9.76 -10.29
CA GLU A 89 3.71 9.76 -10.95
C GLU A 89 2.67 8.95 -10.17
N ALA A 90 3.02 7.78 -9.65
CA ALA A 90 2.12 6.99 -8.82
C ALA A 90 1.77 7.71 -7.51
N SER A 91 2.73 8.38 -6.87
CA SER A 91 2.51 9.12 -5.62
C SER A 91 1.49 10.25 -5.77
N GLU A 92 1.32 10.78 -6.98
CA GLU A 92 0.29 11.77 -7.29
C GLU A 92 -1.13 11.23 -7.11
N VAL A 93 -1.34 9.92 -7.32
CA VAL A 93 -2.63 9.27 -7.05
C VAL A 93 -2.99 9.37 -5.56
N LEU A 94 -2.01 9.18 -4.67
CA LEU A 94 -2.21 9.29 -3.22
C LEU A 94 -2.40 10.75 -2.79
N ARG A 95 -1.72 11.69 -3.43
CA ARG A 95 -1.93 13.13 -3.17
C ARG A 95 -3.33 13.58 -3.61
N GLN A 96 -3.81 13.10 -4.76
CA GLN A 96 -5.17 13.36 -5.21
C GLN A 96 -6.22 12.72 -4.30
N ALA A 97 -5.91 11.58 -3.68
CA ALA A 97 -6.79 10.95 -2.69
C ALA A 97 -7.04 11.86 -1.47
N LEU A 98 -6.11 12.76 -1.12
CA LEU A 98 -6.31 13.72 -0.04
C LEU A 98 -7.39 14.77 -0.36
N GLU A 99 -7.64 15.04 -1.65
CA GLU A 99 -8.59 16.06 -2.11
C GLU A 99 -10.03 15.55 -2.22
N SER A 100 -10.27 14.25 -2.02
CA SER A 100 -11.57 13.61 -2.20
C SER A 100 -11.93 12.70 -1.03
N PRO A 101 -13.18 12.72 -0.53
CA PRO A 101 -13.58 11.83 0.54
C PRO A 101 -13.46 10.36 0.07
N ALA A 102 -12.79 9.54 0.86
CA ALA A 102 -12.63 8.11 0.67
C ALA A 102 -12.83 7.39 2.00
N ASP A 103 -13.44 6.21 1.95
CA ASP A 103 -13.63 5.36 3.13
C ASP A 103 -12.35 4.59 3.47
N LEU A 104 -11.52 4.29 2.46
CA LEU A 104 -10.26 3.58 2.60
C LEU A 104 -9.30 3.99 1.49
N VAL A 105 -8.04 4.24 1.84
CA VAL A 105 -6.95 4.50 0.90
C VAL A 105 -5.96 3.34 0.95
N ILE A 106 -5.70 2.75 -0.21
CA ILE A 106 -4.71 1.68 -0.35
C ILE A 106 -3.37 2.29 -0.78
N VAL A 107 -2.29 1.93 -0.09
CA VAL A 107 -0.92 2.32 -0.48
C VAL A 107 -0.11 1.07 -0.78
N ASN A 108 0.30 0.89 -2.03
CA ASN A 108 1.19 -0.18 -2.46
C ASN A 108 2.64 0.31 -2.46
N ARG A 109 3.62 -0.27 -1.78
CA ARG A 109 3.65 -1.27 -0.69
C ARG A 109 4.84 -0.86 0.19
N PHE A 110 4.88 -1.20 1.47
CA PHE A 110 6.07 -0.92 2.28
C PHE A 110 7.18 -1.91 1.94
N GLY A 111 8.23 -1.43 1.30
CA GLY A 111 9.38 -2.22 0.84
C GLY A 111 10.70 -1.60 1.24
N ILE A 112 11.73 -1.87 0.42
CA ILE A 112 13.09 -1.40 0.69
C ILE A 112 13.19 0.13 0.68
N MET A 113 12.45 0.80 -0.21
CA MET A 113 12.48 2.26 -0.29
C MET A 113 11.84 2.90 0.94
N GLU A 114 10.69 2.40 1.35
CA GLU A 114 9.97 2.88 2.52
C GLU A 114 10.75 2.60 3.81
N ALA A 115 11.43 1.44 3.88
CA ALA A 115 12.35 1.13 4.97
C ALA A 115 13.53 2.13 5.05
N ASP A 116 13.99 2.65 3.91
CA ASP A 116 15.03 3.68 3.83
C ASP A 116 14.49 5.13 3.98
N GLY A 117 13.21 5.29 4.32
CA GLY A 117 12.59 6.61 4.50
C GLY A 117 12.11 7.27 3.20
N GLN A 118 12.12 6.55 2.08
CA GLN A 118 11.70 7.02 0.75
C GLN A 118 10.36 6.39 0.33
N GLY A 119 10.09 6.38 -0.97
CA GLY A 119 8.87 5.77 -1.52
C GLY A 119 7.63 6.56 -1.11
N PHE A 120 6.63 5.86 -0.59
CA PHE A 120 5.34 6.46 -0.23
C PHE A 120 5.21 6.90 1.24
N ASN A 121 6.31 6.97 2.01
CA ASN A 121 6.25 7.32 3.43
C ASN A 121 5.57 8.67 3.70
N ASN A 122 5.88 9.69 2.89
CA ASN A 122 5.29 11.03 3.05
C ASN A 122 3.78 11.00 2.79
N GLU A 123 3.35 10.29 1.75
CA GLU A 123 1.94 10.12 1.41
C GLU A 123 1.18 9.34 2.48
N ILE A 124 1.76 8.26 3.03
CA ILE A 124 1.16 7.48 4.13
C ILE A 124 0.91 8.39 5.34
N MET A 125 1.90 9.17 5.76
CA MET A 125 1.76 10.06 6.91
C MET A 125 0.73 11.16 6.65
N ALA A 126 0.73 11.77 5.46
CA ALA A 126 -0.24 12.80 5.10
C ALA A 126 -1.69 12.28 5.10
N LEU A 127 -1.92 11.04 4.64
CA LEU A 127 -3.24 10.40 4.67
C LEU A 127 -3.72 10.19 6.12
N ILE A 128 -2.82 9.71 6.98
CA ILE A 128 -3.12 9.49 8.40
C ILE A 128 -3.42 10.81 9.12
N ASP A 129 -2.63 11.85 8.88
CA ASP A 129 -2.81 13.18 9.49
C ASP A 129 -4.16 13.81 9.11
N GLN A 130 -4.70 13.45 7.93
CA GLN A 130 -6.05 13.84 7.48
C GLN A 130 -7.17 12.92 7.95
N GLY A 131 -6.85 11.88 8.75
CA GLY A 131 -7.83 10.96 9.32
C GLY A 131 -8.32 9.87 8.36
N TYR A 132 -7.64 9.64 7.23
CA TYR A 132 -7.99 8.53 6.34
C TYR A 132 -7.62 7.18 6.97
N GLN A 133 -8.46 6.18 6.69
CA GLN A 133 -8.05 4.79 6.88
C GLN A 133 -7.09 4.40 5.78
N VAL A 134 -5.93 3.87 6.16
CA VAL A 134 -4.85 3.50 5.23
C VAL A 134 -4.52 2.04 5.39
N LEU A 135 -4.51 1.31 4.28
CA LEU A 135 -4.10 -0.10 4.23
C LEU A 135 -2.92 -0.27 3.28
N THR A 136 -1.89 -0.97 3.75
CA THR A 136 -0.72 -1.33 2.94
C THR A 136 -0.38 -2.81 3.04
N VAL A 137 0.64 -3.24 2.31
CA VAL A 137 1.17 -4.60 2.31
C VAL A 137 2.65 -4.55 2.69
N VAL A 138 3.04 -5.36 3.66
CA VAL A 138 4.41 -5.42 4.18
C VAL A 138 4.92 -6.84 4.10
N ALA A 139 6.06 -7.03 3.44
CA ALA A 139 6.74 -8.33 3.50
C ALA A 139 7.39 -8.50 4.87
N HIS A 140 7.38 -9.71 5.42
CA HIS A 140 7.94 -10.00 6.74
C HIS A 140 9.38 -9.47 6.94
N THR A 141 10.18 -9.45 5.89
CA THR A 141 11.55 -8.90 5.89
C THR A 141 11.61 -7.42 6.28
N TYR A 142 10.60 -6.62 5.94
CA TYR A 142 10.52 -5.18 6.24
C TYR A 142 9.67 -4.87 7.47
N LEU A 143 9.14 -5.90 8.17
CA LEU A 143 8.29 -5.70 9.34
C LEU A 143 8.98 -4.92 10.48
N PRO A 144 10.29 -5.11 10.78
CA PRO A 144 10.97 -4.28 11.77
C PRO A 144 10.99 -2.79 11.38
N ALA A 145 11.28 -2.48 10.11
CA ALA A 145 11.29 -1.11 9.61
C ALA A 145 9.87 -0.49 9.59
N TRP A 146 8.85 -1.28 9.29
CA TRP A 146 7.45 -0.87 9.40
C TRP A 146 7.07 -0.47 10.83
N ARG A 147 7.47 -1.27 11.82
CA ARG A 147 7.21 -0.97 13.24
C ARG A 147 7.94 0.30 13.68
N GLU A 148 9.16 0.52 13.22
CA GLU A 148 9.91 1.75 13.48
C GLU A 148 9.22 2.97 12.86
N PHE A 149 8.85 2.88 11.58
CA PHE A 149 8.14 3.93 10.84
C PHE A 149 6.82 4.34 11.53
N THR A 150 6.05 3.36 12.01
CA THR A 150 4.73 3.58 12.62
C THR A 150 4.76 3.79 14.13
N GLY A 151 5.95 3.72 14.76
CA GLY A 151 6.09 3.71 16.22
C GLY A 151 5.39 2.53 16.91
N GLY A 152 5.13 1.44 16.17
CA GLY A 152 4.42 0.26 16.65
C GLY A 152 2.92 0.45 16.85
N LEU A 153 2.34 1.53 16.29
CA LEU A 153 0.93 1.89 16.46
C LEU A 153 0.02 1.37 15.35
N ALA A 154 0.59 0.91 14.23
CA ALA A 154 -0.16 0.34 13.13
C ALA A 154 -0.60 -1.10 13.41
N VAL A 155 -1.78 -1.47 12.91
CA VAL A 155 -2.31 -2.82 13.07
C VAL A 155 -1.64 -3.76 12.06
N GLU A 156 -1.08 -4.85 12.55
CA GLU A 156 -0.52 -5.92 11.72
C GLU A 156 -1.58 -6.99 11.48
N LEU A 157 -2.02 -7.11 10.23
CA LEU A 157 -3.06 -8.05 9.82
C LEU A 157 -2.44 -9.33 9.26
N THR A 158 -3.03 -10.46 9.63
CA THR A 158 -2.82 -11.71 8.88
C THR A 158 -3.43 -11.56 7.48
N PRO A 159 -2.89 -12.27 6.46
CA PRO A 159 -3.42 -12.24 5.10
C PRO A 159 -4.69 -13.09 5.02
N GLU A 160 -5.72 -12.69 5.76
CA GLU A 160 -7.01 -13.36 5.88
C GLU A 160 -8.14 -12.36 5.64
N ARG A 161 -9.15 -12.77 4.87
CA ARG A 161 -10.31 -11.93 4.56
C ARG A 161 -11.00 -11.39 5.81
N GLN A 162 -11.16 -12.23 6.84
CA GLN A 162 -11.84 -11.83 8.07
C GLN A 162 -11.08 -10.72 8.81
N ALA A 163 -9.75 -10.83 8.90
CA ALA A 163 -8.91 -9.83 9.56
C ALA A 163 -9.02 -8.44 8.90
N LEU A 164 -9.10 -8.39 7.57
CA LEU A 164 -9.31 -7.16 6.81
C LEU A 164 -10.66 -6.49 7.13
N TRP A 165 -11.73 -7.29 7.14
CA TRP A 165 -13.08 -6.80 7.47
C TRP A 165 -13.18 -6.33 8.92
N ASP A 166 -12.68 -7.11 9.88
CA ASP A 166 -12.72 -6.77 11.30
C ASP A 166 -11.98 -5.45 11.58
N TRP A 167 -10.82 -5.25 10.95
CA TRP A 167 -10.08 -4.00 11.07
C TRP A 167 -10.81 -2.83 10.41
N PHE A 168 -11.29 -3.00 9.18
CA PHE A 168 -11.98 -1.93 8.46
C PHE A 168 -13.24 -1.47 9.22
N GLU A 169 -14.05 -2.40 9.75
CA GLU A 169 -15.26 -2.04 10.49
C GLU A 169 -14.95 -1.42 11.86
N SER A 170 -13.97 -1.96 12.60
CA SER A 170 -13.62 -1.44 13.94
C SER A 170 -13.01 -0.05 13.88
N SER A 171 -12.13 0.21 12.91
CA SER A 171 -11.50 1.51 12.71
C SER A 171 -12.49 2.61 12.28
N ARG A 172 -13.66 2.25 11.72
CA ARG A 172 -14.73 3.21 11.39
C ARG A 172 -15.57 3.61 12.58
N GLN A 173 -15.67 2.75 13.59
CA GLN A 173 -16.44 3.04 14.81
C GLN A 173 -15.66 3.91 15.80
N ALA A 174 -14.34 3.98 15.63
CA ALA A 174 -13.44 4.77 16.46
C ALA A 174 -13.17 6.20 15.93
N ALA A 175 -13.63 6.52 14.71
CA ALA A 175 -13.53 7.82 14.05
C ALA A 175 -14.86 8.58 14.11
#